data_AF-A0A950Z4K7-F1
#
_entry.id   AF-A0A950Z4K7-F1
#
_cell.length_a   1.000
_cell.length_b   1.000
_cell.length_c   1.000
_cell.angle_alpha   90.00
_cell.angle_beta   90.00
_cell.angle_gamma   90.00
#
_symmetry.space_group_name_H-M   'P 1'
#
loop_
_entity.id
_entity.type
_entity.pdbx_description
1 polymer ?
#
loop_
_entity_poly.entity_id
_entity_poly.type
_entity_poly.pdbx_seq_one_letter_code
_entity_poly.pdbx_strand_id
1 'polypeptide(L)'
;MGSAVMSDLELPPAPLTRHPDLRGYAAIADVPVTLRAELDRRTIRVRDLLRLEVGSVLSLSRPAGENIDLYVGRVLVGSGEILVVDGMLAMRVADLRDKAPEGAHEPSPEEEQG
;
A
#
# COMPACT_ATOMS: atom_id res chain seq x y z
N MET A 1 1.87 1.80 -42.41
CA MET A 1 1.01 1.75 -41.21
C MET A 1 1.19 0.38 -40.57
N GLY A 2 1.52 0.32 -39.27
CA GLY A 2 1.34 -0.87 -38.45
C GLY A 2 2.55 -1.77 -38.28
N SER A 3 3.30 -1.56 -37.19
CA SER A 3 3.61 -2.59 -36.18
C SER A 3 4.72 -2.05 -35.27
N ALA A 4 4.35 -1.30 -34.23
CA ALA A 4 5.26 -1.10 -33.11
C ALA A 4 5.27 -2.40 -32.31
N VAL A 5 6.45 -3.01 -32.27
CA VAL A 5 6.74 -4.30 -31.64
C VAL A 5 6.43 -4.28 -30.15
N MET A 6 5.68 -5.28 -29.70
CA MET A 6 5.21 -5.51 -28.35
C MET A 6 6.13 -6.55 -27.69
N SER A 7 7.40 -6.20 -27.45
CA SER A 7 8.41 -7.19 -27.03
C SER A 7 9.44 -6.75 -25.99
N ASP A 8 9.36 -5.53 -25.44
CA ASP A 8 10.46 -5.02 -24.58
C ASP A 8 9.96 -4.28 -23.33
N LEU A 9 8.93 -4.81 -22.65
CA LEU A 9 8.74 -4.45 -21.25
C LEU A 9 9.49 -5.47 -20.38
N GLU A 10 10.80 -5.53 -20.58
CA GLU A 10 11.69 -6.23 -19.67
C GLU A 10 11.64 -5.48 -18.34
N LEU A 11 11.01 -6.10 -17.34
CA LEU A 11 11.05 -5.59 -15.98
C LEU A 11 12.54 -5.51 -15.60
N PRO A 12 13.10 -4.33 -15.30
CA PRO A 12 14.50 -4.25 -14.91
C PRO A 12 14.71 -5.19 -13.72
N PRO A 13 15.83 -5.92 -13.66
CA PRO A 13 16.10 -6.82 -12.55
C PRO A 13 16.00 -6.01 -11.26
N ALA A 14 15.06 -6.39 -10.39
CA ALA A 14 14.93 -5.74 -9.10
C ALA A 14 16.28 -5.82 -8.37
N PRO A 15 16.73 -4.74 -7.72
CA PRO A 15 17.97 -4.77 -6.96
C PRO A 15 17.95 -5.96 -5.99
N LEU A 16 19.07 -6.68 -5.88
CA LEU A 16 19.23 -7.78 -4.94
C LEU A 16 19.19 -7.24 -3.51
N THR A 17 17.99 -7.03 -2.98
CA THR A 17 17.77 -6.67 -1.58
C THR A 17 18.35 -7.78 -0.72
N ARG A 18 19.28 -7.46 0.19
CA ARG A 18 19.71 -8.42 1.22
C ARG A 18 18.48 -8.81 2.03
N HIS A 19 17.97 -10.01 1.80
CA HIS A 19 16.97 -10.57 2.69
C HIS A 19 17.64 -10.76 4.06
N PRO A 20 17.02 -10.28 5.16
CA PRO A 20 17.54 -10.55 6.50
C PRO A 20 17.70 -12.06 6.68
N ASP A 21 18.72 -12.48 7.44
CA ASP A 21 18.97 -13.90 7.69
C ASP A 21 17.72 -14.53 8.34
N LEU A 22 16.93 -15.23 7.53
CA LEU A 22 15.65 -15.82 7.91
C LEU A 22 15.80 -16.96 8.92
N ARG A 23 17.03 -17.38 9.25
CA ARG A 23 17.31 -18.45 10.21
C ARG A 23 16.63 -18.23 11.56
N GLY A 24 16.48 -16.97 12.00
CA GLY A 24 15.76 -16.63 13.24
C GLY A 24 14.23 -16.64 13.12
N TYR A 25 13.69 -16.64 11.91
CA TYR A 25 12.26 -16.46 11.63
C TYR A 25 11.60 -17.69 10.98
N ALA A 26 12.34 -18.79 10.79
CA ALA A 26 11.84 -20.01 10.14
C ALA A 26 10.55 -20.55 10.78
N ALA A 27 10.41 -20.43 12.11
CA ALA A 27 9.21 -20.87 12.83
C ALA A 27 7.94 -20.06 12.51
N ILE A 28 8.09 -18.84 11.98
CA ILE A 28 6.97 -17.94 11.67
C ILE A 28 6.87 -17.60 10.18
N ALA A 29 7.68 -18.21 9.33
CA ALA A 29 7.73 -17.90 7.90
C ALA A 29 6.40 -18.18 7.18
N ASP A 30 5.65 -19.18 7.64
CA ASP A 30 4.37 -19.60 7.06
C ASP A 30 3.14 -18.92 7.70
N VAL A 31 3.36 -17.96 8.61
CA VAL A 31 2.25 -17.24 9.25
C VAL A 31 1.58 -16.33 8.21
N PRO A 32 0.27 -16.51 7.92
CA PRO A 32 -0.43 -15.68 6.95
C PRO A 32 -0.54 -14.24 7.46
N VAL A 33 -0.26 -13.28 6.58
CA VAL A 33 -0.37 -11.84 6.88
C VAL A 33 -1.28 -11.14 5.88
N THR A 34 -2.04 -10.15 6.36
CA THR A 34 -2.88 -9.31 5.51
C THR A 34 -2.09 -8.13 4.97
N LEU A 35 -1.91 -8.11 3.66
CA LEU A 35 -1.34 -6.99 2.92
C LEU A 35 -2.47 -6.10 2.39
N ARG A 36 -2.37 -4.78 2.56
CA ARG A 36 -3.32 -3.79 2.04
C ARG A 36 -2.58 -2.73 1.23
N ALA A 37 -3.02 -2.48 0.01
CA ALA A 37 -2.59 -1.33 -0.78
C ALA A 37 -3.71 -0.29 -0.75
N GLU A 38 -3.46 0.90 -0.20
CA GLU A 38 -4.47 1.94 -0.01
C GLU A 38 -4.21 3.13 -0.92
N LEU A 39 -5.10 3.34 -1.90
CA LEU A 39 -5.02 4.48 -2.80
C LEU A 39 -5.14 5.81 -2.06
N ASP A 40 -6.11 5.89 -1.13
CA ASP A 40 -6.34 7.08 -0.30
C ASP A 40 -7.18 6.72 0.93
N ARG A 41 -7.01 7.49 2.01
CA ARG A 41 -7.83 7.41 3.23
C ARG A 41 -8.29 8.82 3.61
N ARG A 42 -9.59 9.07 3.53
CA ARG A 42 -10.17 10.37 3.87
C ARG A 42 -11.39 10.25 4.77
N THR A 43 -11.58 11.26 5.63
CA THR A 43 -12.79 11.41 6.44
C THR A 43 -13.77 12.34 5.73
N ILE A 44 -15.01 11.89 5.54
CA ILE A 44 -16.11 12.71 5.01
C ILE A 44 -17.20 12.90 6.06
N ARG A 45 -18.01 13.94 5.94
CA ARG A 45 -19.15 14.12 6.85
C ARG A 45 -20.25 13.13 6.49
N VAL A 46 -21.02 12.70 7.48
CA VAL A 46 -22.17 11.78 7.27
C VAL A 46 -23.15 12.33 6.24
N ARG A 47 -23.41 13.64 6.24
CA ARG A 47 -24.27 14.28 5.23
C ARG A 47 -23.77 14.12 3.79
N ASP A 48 -22.47 14.07 3.59
CA ASP A 48 -21.86 13.94 2.26
C ASP A 48 -21.93 12.47 1.82
N LEU A 49 -21.74 11.53 2.76
CA LEU A 49 -21.94 10.09 2.54
C LEU A 49 -23.39 9.76 2.12
N LEU A 50 -24.38 10.34 2.80
CA LEU A 50 -25.80 10.09 2.51
C LEU A 50 -26.26 10.68 1.16
N ARG A 51 -25.46 11.57 0.57
CA ARG A 51 -25.71 12.16 -0.76
C ARG A 51 -25.01 11.40 -1.90
N LEU A 52 -24.25 10.35 -1.59
CA LEU A 52 -23.60 9.56 -2.62
C LEU A 52 -24.63 8.73 -3.37
N GLU A 53 -24.67 8.95 -4.67
CA GLU A 53 -25.48 8.18 -5.62
C GLU A 53 -24.56 7.51 -6.66
N VAL A 54 -25.12 6.56 -7.41
CA VAL A 54 -24.39 5.93 -8.53
C VAL A 54 -23.94 7.00 -9.51
N GLY A 55 -22.63 7.05 -9.78
CA GLY A 55 -22.01 8.07 -10.63
C GLY A 55 -21.39 9.25 -9.88
N SER A 56 -21.50 9.29 -8.55
CA SER A 56 -20.79 10.28 -7.74
C SER A 56 -19.27 10.14 -7.87
N VAL A 57 -18.56 11.25 -8.02
CA VAL A 57 -17.10 11.30 -8.11
C VAL A 57 -16.53 11.78 -6.80
N LEU A 58 -15.60 11.01 -6.22
CA LEU A 58 -14.87 11.40 -5.01
C LEU A 58 -13.47 11.86 -5.39
N SER A 59 -13.13 13.10 -5.06
CA SER A 59 -11.76 13.61 -5.19
C SER A 59 -10.86 12.94 -4.15
N LEU A 60 -9.71 12.45 -4.59
CA LEU A 60 -8.71 11.86 -3.70
C LEU A 60 -7.69 12.94 -3.29
N SER A 61 -7.05 12.76 -2.13
CA SER A 61 -5.96 13.64 -1.67
C SER A 61 -4.73 13.52 -2.56
N ARG A 62 -4.55 12.33 -3.14
CA ARG A 62 -3.33 11.92 -3.85
C ARG A 62 -3.41 12.31 -5.34
N PRO A 63 -2.43 13.06 -5.87
CA PRO A 63 -2.30 13.32 -7.30
C PRO A 63 -2.18 12.03 -8.13
N ALA A 64 -2.62 12.10 -9.39
CA ALA A 64 -2.45 11.00 -10.33
C ALA A 64 -0.96 10.72 -10.56
N GLY A 65 -0.58 9.44 -10.57
CA GLY A 65 0.80 8.99 -10.81
C GLY A 65 1.70 8.96 -9.58
N GLU A 66 1.19 9.28 -8.38
CA GLU A 66 1.94 9.08 -7.14
C GLU A 66 1.82 7.63 -6.64
N ASN A 67 2.85 7.17 -5.92
CA ASN A 67 2.88 5.84 -5.32
C ASN A 67 1.73 5.64 -4.33
N ILE A 68 1.22 4.42 -4.28
CA ILE A 68 0.20 3.94 -3.35
C ILE A 68 0.87 3.38 -2.09
N ASP A 69 0.27 3.64 -0.94
CA ASP A 69 0.78 3.16 0.34
C ASP A 69 0.54 1.66 0.51
N LEU A 70 1.54 0.96 1.04
CA LEU A 70 1.50 -0.47 1.32
C LEU A 70 1.52 -0.72 2.82
N TYR A 71 0.53 -1.45 3.34
CA TYR A 71 0.39 -1.80 4.74
C TYR A 71 0.43 -3.31 4.97
N VAL A 72 1.12 -3.74 6.02
CA VAL A 72 0.96 -5.08 6.60
C VAL A 72 0.17 -4.93 7.90
N GLY A 73 -1.05 -5.46 7.92
CA GLY A 73 -2.00 -5.19 8.99
C GLY A 73 -2.35 -3.69 9.09
N ARG A 74 -1.79 -2.99 10.09
CA ARG A 74 -1.97 -1.54 10.33
C ARG A 74 -0.68 -0.73 10.15
N VAL A 75 0.41 -1.39 9.81
CA VAL A 75 1.74 -0.79 9.74
C VAL A 75 2.04 -0.42 8.29
N LEU A 76 2.36 0.85 8.03
CA LEU A 76 2.85 1.30 6.73
C LEU A 76 4.25 0.73 6.51
N VAL A 77 4.40 -0.15 5.52
CA VAL A 77 5.65 -0.86 5.22
C VAL A 77 6.35 -0.35 3.97
N GLY A 78 5.68 0.46 3.14
CA GLY A 78 6.29 0.94 1.91
C GLY A 78 5.32 1.67 0.98
N SER A 79 5.75 1.87 -0.25
CA SER A 79 4.93 2.44 -1.32
C SER A 79 5.22 1.77 -2.66
N GLY A 80 4.28 1.86 -3.60
CA GLY A 80 4.43 1.24 -4.92
C GLY A 80 3.54 1.82 -6.00
N GLU A 81 3.87 1.52 -7.25
CA GLU A 81 3.11 1.94 -8.42
C GLU A 81 2.08 0.86 -8.80
N ILE A 82 0.86 1.27 -9.14
CA ILE A 82 -0.13 0.36 -9.73
C ILE A 82 0.13 0.21 -11.21
N LEU A 83 0.17 -1.04 -11.64
CA LEU A 83 0.35 -1.47 -13.01
C LEU A 83 -0.82 -2.36 -13.40
N VAL A 84 -1.06 -2.48 -14.71
CA VAL A 84 -1.95 -3.50 -15.25
C VAL A 84 -1.08 -4.51 -15.98
N VAL A 85 -1.08 -5.76 -15.49
CA VAL A 85 -0.33 -6.88 -16.08
C VAL A 85 -1.35 -7.95 -16.45
N ASP A 86 -1.38 -8.32 -17.73
CA ASP A 86 -2.32 -9.33 -18.26
C ASP A 86 -3.80 -9.07 -17.91
N GLY A 87 -4.20 -7.78 -17.92
CA GLY A 87 -5.55 -7.36 -17.58
C GLY A 87 -5.87 -7.39 -16.08
N MET A 88 -4.90 -7.75 -15.24
CA MET A 88 -5.01 -7.78 -13.78
C MET A 88 -4.31 -6.56 -13.18
N LEU A 89 -4.88 -6.00 -12.12
CA LEU A 89 -4.18 -4.99 -11.32
C LEU A 89 -3.01 -5.64 -10.58
N ALA A 90 -1.83 -5.06 -10.73
CA ALA A 90 -0.60 -5.44 -10.07
C ALA A 90 0.01 -4.21 -9.39
N MET A 91 0.88 -4.43 -8.40
CA MET A 91 1.62 -3.36 -7.75
C MET A 91 3.11 -3.66 -7.81
N ARG A 92 3.89 -2.72 -8.33
CA ARG A 92 5.36 -2.76 -8.22
C ARG A 92 5.75 -2.00 -6.97
N VAL A 93 6.40 -2.70 -6.04
CA VAL A 93 6.98 -2.06 -4.84
C VAL A 93 8.08 -1.10 -5.30
N ALA A 94 7.96 0.17 -4.92
CA ALA A 94 8.91 1.23 -5.25
C ALA A 94 9.86 1.51 -4.08
N ASP A 95 9.33 1.50 -2.86
CA ASP A 95 10.10 1.75 -1.64
C ASP A 95 9.60 0.90 -0.47
N LEU A 96 10.51 0.48 0.41
CA LEU A 96 10.20 -0.26 1.65
C LEU A 96 10.77 0.50 2.84
N ARG A 97 9.94 0.70 3.86
CA ARG A 97 10.33 1.36 5.10
C ARG A 97 11.07 0.39 6.01
N ASP A 98 12.30 0.75 6.35
CA ASP A 98 13.17 -0.05 7.23
C ASP A 98 12.83 0.09 8.73
N LYS A 99 11.95 1.03 9.08
CA LYS A 99 11.52 1.33 10.45
C LYS A 99 10.01 1.21 10.61
N ALA A 100 9.59 0.50 11.67
CA ALA A 100 8.22 0.57 12.16
C ALA A 100 7.84 2.04 12.43
N PRO A 101 6.59 2.46 12.13
CA PRO A 101 6.15 3.83 12.34
C PRO A 101 6.34 4.19 13.82
N GLU A 102 7.27 5.10 14.07
CA GLU A 102 7.49 5.72 15.36
C GLU A 102 6.28 6.63 15.62
N GLY A 103 5.34 6.17 16.47
CA GLY A 103 4.11 6.93 16.76
C GLY A 103 2.81 6.12 16.91
N ALA A 104 2.85 4.81 17.14
CA ALA A 104 1.65 4.09 17.61
C ALA A 104 1.34 4.49 19.07
N HIS A 105 0.65 5.62 19.22
CA HIS A 105 -0.18 6.07 20.35
C HIS A 105 0.11 5.37 21.70
N GLU A 106 0.89 6.01 22.56
CA GLU A 106 0.77 5.81 24.00
C GLU A 106 -0.69 6.08 24.38
N PRO A 107 -1.41 5.15 25.03
CA PRO A 107 -2.72 5.48 25.59
C PRO A 107 -2.51 6.62 26.60
N SER A 108 -3.25 7.71 26.44
CA SER A 108 -3.26 8.82 27.38
C SER A 108 -3.56 8.28 28.80
N PRO A 109 -2.75 8.60 29.82
CA PRO A 109 -2.97 8.13 31.20
C PRO A 109 -4.23 8.69 31.90
N GLU A 110 -5.17 9.30 31.18
CA GLU A 110 -6.25 10.09 31.76
C GLU A 110 -7.58 9.32 31.95
N GLU A 111 -7.66 8.04 31.56
CA GLU A 111 -8.90 7.25 31.71
C GLU A 111 -8.96 6.38 32.98
N GLU A 112 -7.96 6.41 33.87
CA GLU A 112 -7.93 5.62 35.13
C GLU A 112 -8.17 6.45 36.41
N GLN A 113 -8.83 7.61 36.31
CA GLN A 113 -9.31 8.36 37.48
C GLN A 113 -10.79 8.71 37.31
N GLY A 114 -11.63 7.69 37.51
CA GLY A 114 -13.05 7.78 37.83
C GLY A 114 -13.31 7.08 39.15
#